data_AF-A0AB40CJ07-F1
#
_entry.id   AF-A0AB40CJ07-F1
#
_cell.length_a   1.000
_cell.length_b   1.000
_cell.length_c   1.000
_cell.angle_alpha   90.00
_cell.angle_beta   90.00
_cell.angle_gamma   90.00
#
_symmetry.space_group_name_H-M   'P 1'
#
loop_
_entity.id
_entity.type
_entity.pdbx_description
1 polymer ?
#
loop_
_entity_poly.entity_id
_entity_poly.type
_entity_poly.pdbx_seq_one_letter_code
_entity_poly.pdbx_strand_id
1 'polypeptide(L)'
;MELRARENLGRAQDLSPPVPPVAAALHGSFLSSNCSSCFRLLSSRNTPPYLILFPSCPSCNASILYCSPSCSASDSPLHVSSGECRLLSTSPHSCTSDLRLALRLLHSLGSDPLPTPPARIGGLLASDLDDEGEIAERIREGATLMARARNGKLEGDIDTTAEKAALWAVLRNAVEVQVGGSAAAGVAIYGPMFSWFNHSCSPNACYRFEFSSRSEPEPGSLEPGSLRVFPFGPEQDADAWKAWLCSESQLLNGLCGDGPQVIVRSIKPIKKDEEVCITYVDLLQPKVARHADLWSKYRFVCACVRCSASPQQYVDRVISSDLRTLNSCDDDVDTKLKELADFLDQVIDKYLEDGNSQVCCEMVESMLLSESFGDKHKFKLHPFHHLSLSAYISLSSTYKVLANDFAEVNISLNFKMSRAAASYALLLAGATNHLLLSDVSLIANATLFWINAGEAILDLVKSLKWESDKAEYCINVTSPSASWNEFEETSVWCSNRISGTLINTWPFLVEGFPFLEKIEHPLNFTWLGLPKSGGEVDDPNSRKLDLHFESQFKASVVTIEPERRNLFQVATLCLYYGRYLASICYGPKSYLLDHINHLLLNA
;
A
#
# COMPACT_ATOMS: atom_id res chain seq x y z
N MET A 1 14.25 -18.15 -10.03
CA MET A 1 12.96 -18.55 -10.62
C MET A 1 12.25 -17.31 -11.07
N GLU A 2 11.70 -17.33 -12.27
CA GLU A 2 10.99 -16.20 -12.87
C GLU A 2 9.59 -16.68 -13.28
N LEU A 3 8.59 -15.82 -13.16
CA LEU A 3 7.28 -16.03 -13.77
C LEU A 3 7.19 -15.21 -15.05
N ARG A 4 6.90 -15.87 -16.17
CA ARG A 4 6.81 -15.25 -17.49
C ARG A 4 5.41 -15.33 -18.06
N ALA A 5 5.02 -14.35 -18.87
CA ALA A 5 3.69 -14.31 -19.48
C ALA A 5 3.52 -15.40 -20.56
N ARG A 6 2.41 -16.14 -20.52
CA ARG A 6 2.10 -17.20 -21.50
C ARG A 6 1.74 -16.67 -22.89
N GLU A 7 1.26 -15.44 -22.94
CA GLU A 7 0.70 -14.78 -24.11
C GLU A 7 0.94 -13.28 -24.07
N ASN A 8 0.63 -12.57 -25.16
CA ASN A 8 0.64 -11.11 -25.16
C ASN A 8 -0.56 -10.60 -24.35
N LEU A 9 -0.29 -9.76 -23.37
CA LEU A 9 -1.30 -9.24 -22.45
C LEU A 9 -1.36 -7.72 -22.54
N GLY A 10 -2.58 -7.20 -22.64
CA GLY A 10 -2.83 -5.78 -22.49
C GLY A 10 -2.64 -5.31 -21.05
N ARG A 11 -2.79 -4.00 -20.84
CA ARG A 11 -2.90 -3.41 -19.51
C ARG A 11 -4.21 -3.84 -18.84
N ALA A 12 -4.26 -3.84 -17.51
CA ALA A 12 -5.44 -4.12 -16.71
C ALA A 12 -5.99 -5.54 -16.94
N GLN A 13 -5.10 -6.55 -16.92
CA GLN A 13 -5.43 -7.96 -17.08
C GLN A 13 -5.01 -8.75 -15.85
N ASP A 14 -5.93 -9.51 -15.24
CA ASP A 14 -5.61 -10.40 -14.11
C ASP A 14 -4.73 -11.58 -14.58
N LEU A 15 -3.52 -11.68 -14.06
CA LEU A 15 -2.50 -12.65 -14.43
C LEU A 15 -2.65 -13.98 -13.68
N SER A 16 -3.28 -13.93 -12.51
CA SER A 16 -3.60 -15.09 -11.68
C SER A 16 -5.09 -15.15 -11.34
N PRO A 17 -5.64 -16.34 -11.06
CA PRO A 17 -6.89 -16.44 -10.30
C PRO A 17 -6.68 -15.90 -8.87
N PRO A 18 -7.73 -15.80 -8.05
CA PRO A 18 -7.60 -15.61 -6.61
C PRO A 18 -6.78 -16.75 -6.01
N VAL A 19 -5.56 -16.45 -5.55
CA VAL A 19 -4.65 -17.43 -4.93
C VAL A 19 -4.84 -17.38 -3.41
N PRO A 20 -5.27 -18.48 -2.76
CA PRO A 20 -5.41 -18.51 -1.30
C PRO A 20 -4.05 -18.49 -0.59
N PRO A 21 -3.97 -17.96 0.64
CA PRO A 21 -2.74 -17.97 1.42
C PRO A 21 -2.46 -19.37 1.95
N VAL A 22 -1.18 -19.75 1.97
CA VAL A 22 -0.68 -20.99 2.63
C VAL A 22 -0.86 -20.88 4.14
N ALA A 23 -0.59 -19.69 4.67
CA ALA A 23 -0.87 -19.30 6.04
C ALA A 23 -1.08 -17.79 6.11
N ALA A 24 -1.88 -17.34 7.08
CA ALA A 24 -2.12 -15.93 7.35
C ALA A 24 -2.28 -15.72 8.86
N ALA A 25 -1.86 -14.55 9.35
CA ALA A 25 -2.00 -14.14 10.75
C ALA A 25 -2.30 -12.64 10.85
N LEU A 26 -3.33 -12.26 11.61
CA LEU A 26 -3.62 -10.86 11.93
C LEU A 26 -2.46 -10.21 12.68
N HIS A 27 -2.28 -8.91 12.58
CA HIS A 27 -1.41 -8.15 13.50
C HIS A 27 -2.03 -8.12 14.90
N GLY A 28 -1.19 -7.99 15.93
CA GLY A 28 -1.63 -8.04 17.32
C GLY A 28 -2.72 -7.00 17.65
N SER A 29 -2.60 -5.80 17.08
CA SER A 29 -3.56 -4.70 17.22
C SER A 29 -4.95 -4.99 16.65
N PHE A 30 -5.08 -5.96 15.74
CA PHE A 30 -6.34 -6.32 15.08
C PHE A 30 -6.97 -7.61 15.58
N LEU A 31 -6.32 -8.33 16.51
CA LEU A 31 -6.83 -9.59 17.06
C LEU A 31 -8.21 -9.44 17.75
N SER A 32 -8.47 -8.28 18.36
CA SER A 32 -9.71 -7.99 19.10
C SER A 32 -10.80 -7.34 18.25
N SER A 33 -10.49 -6.92 17.02
CA SER A 33 -11.41 -6.17 16.15
C SER A 33 -11.72 -6.89 14.84
N ASN A 34 -10.91 -7.85 14.42
CA ASN A 34 -11.06 -8.54 13.14
C ASN A 34 -11.21 -10.06 13.33
N CYS A 35 -11.85 -10.69 12.34
CA CYS A 35 -11.95 -12.15 12.27
C CYS A 35 -10.57 -12.77 11.98
N SER A 36 -10.12 -13.70 12.83
CA SER A 36 -8.82 -14.41 12.67
C SER A 36 -8.73 -15.19 11.35
N SER A 37 -9.86 -15.72 10.87
CA SER A 37 -9.94 -16.49 9.63
C SER A 37 -9.96 -15.57 8.39
N CYS A 38 -10.97 -14.70 8.27
CA CYS A 38 -11.20 -13.94 7.03
C CYS A 38 -10.75 -12.48 7.05
N PHE A 39 -10.14 -12.03 8.15
CA PHE A 39 -9.60 -10.68 8.37
C PHE A 39 -10.63 -9.53 8.31
N ARG A 40 -11.92 -9.83 8.14
CA ARG A 40 -12.99 -8.82 8.14
C ARG A 40 -13.16 -8.18 9.52
N LEU A 41 -13.41 -6.88 9.53
CA LEU A 41 -13.77 -6.13 10.73
C LEU A 41 -15.06 -6.70 11.34
N LEU A 42 -15.04 -6.92 12.64
CA LEU A 42 -16.18 -7.37 13.42
C LEU A 42 -17.00 -6.14 13.82
N SER A 43 -18.20 -5.99 13.26
CA SER A 43 -19.06 -4.82 13.53
C SER A 43 -19.40 -4.71 15.03
N SER A 44 -18.94 -3.65 15.70
CA SER A 44 -19.33 -3.31 17.08
C SER A 44 -20.36 -2.18 17.18
N ARG A 45 -20.66 -1.45 16.10
CA ARG A 45 -21.26 -0.11 16.23
C ARG A 45 -22.79 0.00 16.30
N ASN A 46 -23.59 -1.04 15.99
CA ASN A 46 -25.07 -0.91 16.01
C ASN A 46 -25.82 -2.10 16.63
N THR A 47 -25.12 -3.02 17.29
CA THR A 47 -25.72 -4.21 17.89
C THR A 47 -25.59 -4.14 19.41
N PRO A 48 -26.68 -4.26 20.18
CA PRO A 48 -26.63 -4.20 21.63
C PRO A 48 -25.62 -5.22 22.20
N PRO A 49 -24.88 -4.87 23.28
CA PRO A 49 -23.77 -5.67 23.81
C PRO A 49 -24.14 -7.09 24.26
N TYR A 50 -25.43 -7.41 24.36
CA TYR A 50 -25.94 -8.73 24.73
C TYR A 50 -26.24 -9.66 23.53
N LEU A 51 -26.00 -9.24 22.28
CA LEU A 51 -26.36 -10.01 21.07
C LEU A 51 -25.18 -10.46 20.18
N ILE A 52 -23.93 -10.22 20.55
CA ILE A 52 -22.79 -10.62 19.71
C ILE A 52 -21.86 -11.59 20.43
N LEU A 53 -22.22 -12.87 20.40
CA LEU A 53 -21.29 -13.96 20.73
C LEU A 53 -20.53 -14.33 19.46
N PHE A 54 -19.45 -13.60 19.14
CA PHE A 54 -18.47 -14.10 18.19
C PHE A 54 -17.84 -15.38 18.77
N PRO A 55 -17.76 -16.50 18.03
CA PRO A 55 -17.01 -17.65 18.50
C PRO A 55 -15.57 -17.22 18.81
N SER A 56 -15.05 -17.66 19.97
CA SER A 56 -13.69 -17.37 20.41
C SER A 56 -13.02 -18.64 20.93
N CYS A 57 -11.68 -18.67 20.92
CA CYS A 57 -10.94 -19.79 21.47
C CYS A 57 -10.75 -19.62 23.00
N PRO A 58 -11.33 -20.48 23.85
CA PRO A 58 -11.20 -20.36 25.30
C PRO A 58 -9.77 -20.67 25.80
N SER A 59 -9.02 -21.48 25.06
CA SER A 59 -7.68 -21.94 25.45
C SER A 59 -6.60 -20.85 25.41
N CYS A 60 -6.82 -19.79 24.63
CA CYS A 60 -5.94 -18.62 24.58
C CYS A 60 -6.62 -17.37 25.16
N ASN A 61 -7.49 -17.54 26.17
CA ASN A 61 -8.20 -16.45 26.84
C ASN A 61 -8.97 -15.54 25.86
N ALA A 62 -9.62 -16.15 24.85
CA ALA A 62 -10.36 -15.43 23.80
C ALA A 62 -9.53 -14.40 23.00
N SER A 63 -8.21 -14.60 22.90
CA SER A 63 -7.33 -13.73 22.11
C SER A 63 -7.66 -13.67 20.61
N ILE A 64 -8.44 -14.63 20.09
CA ILE A 64 -8.87 -14.65 18.68
C ILE A 64 -10.40 -14.68 18.59
N LEU A 65 -10.92 -13.99 17.58
CA LEU A 65 -12.35 -13.83 17.33
C LEU A 65 -12.72 -14.31 15.92
N TYR A 66 -13.95 -14.81 15.76
CA TYR A 66 -14.48 -15.24 14.47
C TYR A 66 -15.80 -14.55 14.13
N CYS A 67 -16.02 -14.20 12.86
CA CYS A 67 -17.28 -13.58 12.43
C CYS A 67 -18.44 -14.58 12.27
N SER A 68 -18.16 -15.88 12.24
CA SER A 68 -19.16 -16.94 12.02
C SER A 68 -18.66 -18.31 12.51
N PRO A 69 -19.57 -19.29 12.73
CA PRO A 69 -19.19 -20.68 12.99
C PRO A 69 -18.36 -21.31 11.86
N SER A 70 -18.59 -20.91 10.60
CA SER A 70 -17.79 -21.37 9.44
C SER A 70 -16.33 -20.95 9.57
N CYS A 71 -16.09 -19.66 9.82
CA CYS A 71 -14.74 -19.14 10.03
C CYS A 71 -14.07 -19.82 11.23
N SER A 72 -14.80 -20.03 12.32
CA SER A 72 -14.30 -20.77 13.49
C SER A 72 -13.94 -22.21 13.17
N ALA A 73 -14.76 -22.92 12.39
CA ALA A 73 -14.50 -24.31 12.01
C ALA A 73 -13.29 -24.42 11.07
N SER A 74 -13.08 -23.43 10.20
CA SER A 74 -11.96 -23.40 9.26
C SER A 74 -10.60 -23.11 9.92
N ASP A 75 -10.54 -22.18 10.89
CA ASP A 75 -9.25 -21.66 11.42
C ASP A 75 -8.88 -22.27 12.77
N SER A 76 -9.86 -22.63 13.62
CA SER A 76 -9.60 -23.12 14.98
C SER A 76 -8.72 -24.39 15.03
N PRO A 77 -8.89 -25.40 14.14
CA PRO A 77 -8.00 -26.55 14.12
C PRO A 77 -6.54 -26.17 13.87
N LEU A 78 -6.28 -25.30 12.88
CA LEU A 78 -4.93 -24.82 12.55
C LEU A 78 -4.34 -23.98 13.68
N HIS A 79 -5.13 -23.07 14.26
CA HIS A 79 -4.75 -22.24 15.39
C HIS A 79 -4.23 -23.08 16.59
N VAL A 80 -4.93 -24.16 16.93
CA VAL A 80 -4.55 -25.03 18.05
C VAL A 80 -3.37 -25.92 17.69
N SER A 81 -3.43 -26.60 16.54
CA SER A 81 -2.46 -27.63 16.16
C SER A 81 -1.10 -27.07 15.70
N SER A 82 -1.06 -25.83 15.23
CA SER A 82 0.19 -25.13 14.89
C SER A 82 1.01 -24.72 16.13
N GLY A 83 0.39 -24.66 17.31
CA GLY A 83 1.01 -24.12 18.52
C GLY A 83 0.79 -22.61 18.70
N GLU A 84 0.13 -21.92 17.76
CA GLU A 84 -0.23 -20.50 17.89
C GLU A 84 -1.04 -20.23 19.16
N CYS A 85 -2.03 -21.08 19.45
CA CYS A 85 -2.86 -20.98 20.66
C CYS A 85 -2.01 -20.95 21.94
N ARG A 86 -0.99 -21.81 22.02
CA ARG A 86 -0.08 -21.88 23.16
C ARG A 86 0.86 -20.68 23.21
N LEU A 87 1.33 -20.20 22.06
CA LEU A 87 2.17 -19.00 22.00
C LEU A 87 1.42 -17.77 22.54
N LEU A 88 0.17 -17.57 22.12
CA LEU A 88 -0.69 -16.49 22.61
C LEU A 88 -0.98 -16.61 24.11
N SER A 89 -1.17 -17.83 24.64
CA SER A 89 -1.48 -18.01 26.06
C SER A 89 -0.27 -17.89 26.98
N THR A 90 0.91 -18.32 26.54
CA THR A 90 2.11 -18.40 27.39
C THR A 90 3.05 -17.22 27.25
N SER A 91 3.10 -16.57 26.08
CA SER A 91 4.06 -15.49 25.78
C SER A 91 3.40 -14.32 25.03
N PRO A 92 2.32 -13.73 25.55
CA PRO A 92 1.52 -12.73 24.82
C PRO A 92 2.33 -11.50 24.40
N HIS A 93 3.29 -11.04 25.22
CA HIS A 93 4.10 -9.85 24.95
C HIS A 93 5.17 -10.05 23.86
N SER A 94 5.60 -11.30 23.64
CA SER A 94 6.62 -11.65 22.63
C SER A 94 5.99 -12.27 21.37
N CYS A 95 4.65 -12.37 21.33
CA CYS A 95 3.91 -13.03 20.27
C CYS A 95 3.67 -12.10 19.09
N THR A 96 4.64 -12.03 18.18
CA THR A 96 4.48 -11.26 16.93
C THR A 96 3.62 -12.01 15.90
N SER A 97 3.08 -11.27 14.94
CA SER A 97 2.35 -11.85 13.80
C SER A 97 3.25 -12.75 12.95
N ASP A 98 4.54 -12.44 12.82
CA ASP A 98 5.51 -13.29 12.11
C ASP A 98 5.67 -14.67 12.76
N LEU A 99 5.77 -14.74 14.10
CA LEU A 99 5.91 -16.03 14.80
C LEU A 99 4.64 -16.88 14.65
N ARG A 100 3.47 -16.25 14.75
CA ARG A 100 2.18 -16.93 14.54
C ARG A 100 2.04 -17.42 13.10
N LEU A 101 2.41 -16.60 12.13
CA LEU A 101 2.42 -16.97 10.71
C LEU A 101 3.38 -18.14 10.45
N ALA A 102 4.58 -18.13 11.03
CA ALA A 102 5.58 -19.18 10.86
C ALA A 102 5.14 -20.51 11.49
N LEU A 103 4.47 -20.48 12.65
CA LEU A 103 3.87 -21.67 13.26
C LEU A 103 2.78 -22.27 12.36
N ARG A 104 1.88 -21.42 11.84
CA ARG A 104 0.82 -21.84 10.91
C ARG A 104 1.42 -22.42 9.63
N LEU A 105 2.42 -21.77 9.04
CA LEU A 105 3.15 -22.25 7.85
C LEU A 105 3.76 -23.62 8.08
N LEU A 106 4.51 -23.79 9.17
CA LEU A 106 5.20 -25.03 9.49
C LEU A 106 4.21 -26.19 9.71
N HIS A 107 3.03 -25.91 10.26
CA HIS A 107 1.97 -26.90 10.35
C HIS A 107 1.39 -27.24 8.98
N SER A 108 1.09 -26.25 8.14
CA SER A 108 0.53 -26.44 6.80
C SER A 108 1.44 -27.22 5.85
N LEU A 109 2.77 -27.08 5.99
CA LEU A 109 3.75 -27.81 5.19
C LEU A 109 4.00 -29.25 5.67
N GLY A 110 3.52 -29.61 6.87
CA GLY A 110 3.71 -30.95 7.44
C GLY A 110 5.18 -31.28 7.75
N SER A 111 5.51 -32.58 7.71
CA SER A 111 6.85 -33.11 8.03
C SER A 111 7.79 -33.19 6.82
N ASP A 112 7.55 -32.41 5.76
CA ASP A 112 8.36 -32.46 4.54
C ASP A 112 9.83 -32.07 4.80
N PRO A 113 10.79 -32.66 4.07
CA PRO A 113 12.18 -32.72 4.49
C PRO A 113 12.84 -31.34 4.50
N LEU A 114 13.80 -31.21 5.42
CA LEU A 114 14.65 -30.04 5.57
C LEU A 114 15.21 -29.56 4.21
N PRO A 115 15.38 -28.23 4.06
CA PRO A 115 15.82 -27.64 2.81
C PRO A 115 17.16 -28.21 2.29
N THR A 116 17.19 -28.66 1.03
CA THR A 116 18.43 -28.81 0.26
C THR A 116 18.76 -27.50 -0.48
N PRO A 117 20.03 -27.11 -0.65
CA PRO A 117 20.40 -25.85 -1.32
C PRO A 117 19.90 -25.79 -2.78
N PRO A 118 19.34 -24.65 -3.25
CA PRO A 118 18.99 -23.46 -2.48
C PRO A 118 17.84 -23.77 -1.52
N ALA A 119 18.06 -23.50 -0.23
CA ALA A 119 17.18 -23.92 0.84
C ALA A 119 15.77 -23.31 0.63
N ARG A 120 14.84 -24.14 0.17
CA ARG A 120 13.43 -23.80 0.01
C ARG A 120 12.60 -24.72 0.89
N ILE A 121 11.55 -24.17 1.47
CA ILE A 121 10.54 -24.96 2.20
C ILE A 121 9.20 -24.66 1.53
N GLY A 122 8.53 -25.69 1.01
CA GLY A 122 7.27 -25.50 0.25
C GLY A 122 7.43 -24.55 -0.94
N GLY A 123 8.58 -24.57 -1.62
CA GLY A 123 8.89 -23.67 -2.74
C GLY A 123 9.20 -22.21 -2.35
N LEU A 124 9.13 -21.85 -1.07
CA LEU A 124 9.43 -20.52 -0.52
C LEU A 124 10.93 -20.37 -0.28
N LEU A 125 11.47 -19.17 -0.46
CA LEU A 125 12.89 -18.91 -0.18
C LEU A 125 13.14 -18.95 1.34
N ALA A 126 14.02 -19.85 1.79
CA ALA A 126 14.38 -20.05 3.19
C ALA A 126 15.90 -20.27 3.31
N SER A 127 16.71 -19.24 3.10
CA SER A 127 18.18 -19.39 3.02
C SER A 127 18.90 -19.30 4.37
N ASP A 128 19.89 -20.17 4.56
CA ASP A 128 20.96 -20.08 5.58
C ASP A 128 22.09 -19.16 5.10
N LEU A 129 21.89 -17.85 5.14
CA LEU A 129 23.07 -16.96 5.18
C LEU A 129 23.48 -16.86 6.64
N ASP A 130 24.78 -17.04 6.91
CA ASP A 130 25.45 -16.75 8.18
C ASP A 130 25.29 -15.25 8.49
N ASP A 131 24.07 -14.87 8.86
CA ASP A 131 23.75 -13.51 9.26
C ASP A 131 24.17 -13.39 10.72
N GLU A 132 25.27 -12.68 10.97
CA GLU A 132 25.53 -12.11 12.29
C GLU A 132 24.70 -10.82 12.44
N GLY A 133 24.17 -10.58 13.64
CA GLY A 133 23.44 -9.34 13.97
C GLY A 133 22.02 -9.56 14.48
N GLU A 134 21.29 -8.45 14.63
CA GLU A 134 19.99 -8.39 15.31
C GLU A 134 18.92 -9.30 14.67
N ILE A 135 18.91 -9.41 13.34
CA ILE A 135 17.94 -10.26 12.62
C ILE A 135 18.13 -11.73 12.99
N ALA A 136 19.38 -12.20 13.07
CA ALA A 136 19.67 -13.59 13.41
C ALA A 136 19.42 -13.89 14.89
N GLU A 137 19.63 -12.92 15.77
CA GLU A 137 19.21 -13.03 17.17
C GLU A 137 17.69 -13.15 17.29
N ARG A 138 16.93 -12.24 16.64
CA ARG A 138 15.46 -12.31 16.57
C ARG A 138 14.96 -13.64 16.03
N ILE A 139 15.62 -14.21 15.02
CA ILE A 139 15.27 -15.52 14.46
C ILE A 139 15.56 -16.65 15.46
N ARG A 140 16.70 -16.64 16.15
CA ARG A 140 17.02 -17.66 17.17
C ARG A 140 16.05 -17.62 18.35
N GLU A 141 15.76 -16.44 18.86
CA GLU A 141 14.81 -16.25 19.97
C GLU A 141 13.39 -16.65 19.55
N GLY A 142 12.93 -16.16 18.39
CA GLY A 142 11.64 -16.50 17.82
C GLY A 142 11.47 -18.00 17.59
N ALA A 143 12.48 -18.66 17.00
CA ALA A 143 12.45 -20.09 16.76
C ALA A 143 12.38 -20.90 18.07
N THR A 144 13.06 -20.44 19.11
CA THR A 144 12.99 -21.07 20.45
C THR A 144 11.58 -20.97 21.04
N LEU A 145 10.94 -19.79 20.95
CA LEU A 145 9.56 -19.59 21.39
C LEU A 145 8.59 -20.48 20.60
N MET A 146 8.76 -20.54 19.28
CA MET A 146 7.95 -21.39 18.40
C MET A 146 8.08 -22.87 18.77
N ALA A 147 9.30 -23.36 18.97
CA ALA A 147 9.55 -24.77 19.27
C ALA A 147 8.98 -25.17 20.64
N ARG A 148 9.07 -24.28 21.65
CA ARG A 148 8.41 -24.47 22.95
C ARG A 148 6.88 -24.51 22.81
N ALA A 149 6.31 -23.59 22.01
CA ALA A 149 4.87 -23.53 21.76
C ALA A 149 4.35 -24.79 21.06
N ARG A 150 5.07 -25.34 20.07
CA ARG A 150 4.70 -26.60 19.39
C ARG A 150 4.82 -27.81 20.31
N ASN A 151 5.98 -27.97 20.95
CA ASN A 151 6.31 -29.19 21.70
C ASN A 151 5.71 -29.24 23.11
N GLY A 152 5.26 -28.11 23.67
CA GLY A 152 4.73 -28.02 25.02
C GLY A 152 5.79 -28.22 26.11
N LYS A 153 7.06 -28.08 25.76
CA LYS A 153 8.21 -28.19 26.66
C LYS A 153 8.65 -26.78 27.09
N LEU A 154 8.86 -26.59 28.39
CA LEU A 154 9.32 -25.32 28.96
C LEU A 154 10.85 -25.25 29.07
N GLU A 155 11.53 -26.39 29.19
CA GLU A 155 12.98 -26.48 29.44
C GLU A 155 13.64 -27.61 28.63
N GLY A 156 14.94 -27.44 28.34
CA GLY A 156 15.77 -28.39 27.59
C GLY A 156 16.32 -27.83 26.28
N ASP A 157 17.32 -28.50 25.73
CA ASP A 157 17.82 -28.23 24.38
C ASP A 157 16.78 -28.74 23.37
N ILE A 158 16.34 -27.86 22.46
CA ILE A 158 15.27 -28.13 21.50
C ILE A 158 15.86 -27.88 20.10
N ASP A 159 15.75 -28.88 19.22
CA ASP A 159 16.04 -28.68 17.81
C ASP A 159 15.06 -27.65 17.24
N THR A 160 15.61 -26.54 16.75
CA THR A 160 14.88 -25.38 16.22
C THR A 160 15.05 -25.23 14.72
N THR A 161 15.62 -26.22 14.04
CA THR A 161 16.00 -26.10 12.62
C THR A 161 14.79 -25.81 11.74
N ALA A 162 13.68 -26.52 11.97
CA ALA A 162 12.44 -26.30 11.23
C ALA A 162 11.81 -24.92 11.52
N GLU A 163 11.81 -24.48 12.78
CA GLU A 163 11.27 -23.20 13.20
C GLU A 163 12.08 -22.03 12.64
N LYS A 164 13.42 -22.12 12.68
CA LYS A 164 14.31 -21.12 12.08
C LYS A 164 14.01 -20.96 10.59
N ALA A 165 13.93 -22.08 9.88
CA ALA A 165 13.74 -22.06 8.43
C ALA A 165 12.32 -21.57 8.05
N ALA A 166 11.29 -21.93 8.81
CA ALA A 166 9.93 -21.41 8.63
C ALA A 166 9.85 -19.89 8.92
N LEU A 167 10.48 -19.41 9.99
CA LEU A 167 10.52 -17.99 10.32
C LEU A 167 11.29 -17.20 9.26
N TRP A 168 12.40 -17.75 8.76
CA TRP A 168 13.12 -17.20 7.62
C TRP A 168 12.23 -17.09 6.38
N ALA A 169 11.50 -18.15 6.04
CA ALA A 169 10.57 -18.14 4.92
C ALA A 169 9.50 -17.04 5.09
N VAL A 170 8.98 -16.85 6.30
CA VAL A 170 8.02 -15.78 6.60
C VAL A 170 8.63 -14.40 6.37
N LEU A 171 9.79 -14.10 6.97
CA LEU A 171 10.42 -12.78 6.87
C LEU A 171 10.74 -12.37 5.41
N ARG A 172 10.93 -13.35 4.53
CA ARG A 172 11.31 -13.15 3.12
C ARG A 172 10.16 -13.13 2.13
N ASN A 173 9.09 -13.87 2.40
CA ASN A 173 8.04 -14.10 1.41
C ASN A 173 6.66 -13.61 1.88
N ALA A 174 6.50 -13.26 3.16
CA ALA A 174 5.24 -12.73 3.65
C ALA A 174 4.97 -11.32 3.12
N VAL A 175 3.70 -11.05 2.82
CA VAL A 175 3.19 -9.76 2.40
C VAL A 175 2.21 -9.21 3.42
N GLU A 176 2.23 -7.89 3.56
CA GLU A 176 1.27 -7.15 4.39
C GLU A 176 -0.11 -7.15 3.72
N VAL A 177 -1.12 -7.60 4.46
CA VAL A 177 -2.51 -7.70 4.03
C VAL A 177 -3.25 -6.43 4.43
N GLN A 178 -3.63 -5.64 3.44
CA GLN A 178 -4.41 -4.42 3.67
C GLN A 178 -5.91 -4.71 3.56
N VAL A 179 -6.66 -4.33 4.59
CA VAL A 179 -8.13 -4.50 4.66
C VAL A 179 -8.78 -3.11 4.68
N GLY A 180 -9.61 -2.81 3.68
CA GLY A 180 -10.55 -1.68 3.73
C GLY A 180 -9.94 -0.28 3.75
N GLY A 181 -8.78 -0.07 3.11
CA GLY A 181 -8.15 1.26 2.98
C GLY A 181 -7.48 1.78 4.25
N SER A 182 -7.52 1.01 5.33
CA SER A 182 -6.87 1.29 6.61
C SER A 182 -5.47 0.65 6.70
N ALA A 183 -4.81 0.81 7.85
CA ALA A 183 -3.54 0.16 8.16
C ALA A 183 -3.55 -1.35 7.87
N ALA A 184 -2.39 -1.92 7.56
CA ALA A 184 -2.27 -3.35 7.29
C ALA A 184 -2.86 -4.17 8.45
N ALA A 185 -3.78 -5.09 8.15
CA ALA A 185 -4.52 -5.86 9.16
C ALA A 185 -3.74 -7.08 9.65
N GLY A 186 -2.78 -7.57 8.87
CA GLY A 186 -1.97 -8.74 9.19
C GLY A 186 -1.00 -9.10 8.08
N VAL A 187 -0.38 -10.26 8.21
CA VAL A 187 0.59 -10.80 7.26
C VAL A 187 0.11 -12.14 6.70
N ALA A 188 0.42 -12.39 5.42
CA ALA A 188 0.09 -13.65 4.76
C ALA A 188 1.24 -14.13 3.87
N ILE A 189 1.36 -15.45 3.73
CA ILE A 189 2.33 -16.10 2.84
C ILE A 189 1.61 -16.95 1.82
N TYR A 190 2.09 -16.90 0.58
CA TYR A 190 1.47 -17.57 -0.56
C TYR A 190 2.48 -18.49 -1.23
N GLY A 191 2.00 -19.60 -1.78
CA GLY A 191 2.84 -20.57 -2.49
C GLY A 191 3.45 -20.01 -3.77
N PRO A 192 4.19 -20.84 -4.53
CA PRO A 192 4.83 -20.48 -5.78
C PRO A 192 3.96 -19.71 -6.77
N MET A 193 2.64 -19.96 -6.81
CA MET A 193 1.68 -19.22 -7.65
C MET A 193 1.71 -17.69 -7.45
N PHE A 194 2.26 -17.20 -6.33
CA PHE A 194 2.50 -15.79 -6.07
C PHE A 194 3.94 -15.47 -5.64
N SER A 195 4.56 -16.29 -4.76
CA SER A 195 5.88 -15.97 -4.21
C SER A 195 7.03 -15.98 -5.22
N TRP A 196 6.79 -16.44 -6.45
CA TRP A 196 7.80 -16.46 -7.53
C TRP A 196 7.74 -15.26 -8.48
N PHE A 197 6.81 -14.31 -8.28
CA PHE A 197 6.87 -13.03 -8.99
C PHE A 197 8.04 -12.20 -8.47
N ASN A 198 9.06 -11.98 -9.29
CA ASN A 198 10.25 -11.23 -8.90
C ASN A 198 10.00 -9.73 -8.78
N HIS A 199 11.00 -9.05 -8.20
CA HIS A 199 11.02 -7.62 -8.04
C HIS A 199 11.51 -6.87 -9.29
N SER A 200 10.87 -5.74 -9.60
CA SER A 200 11.43 -4.66 -10.41
C SER A 200 11.07 -3.30 -9.80
N CYS A 201 11.96 -2.31 -9.87
CA CYS A 201 11.65 -0.91 -9.54
C CYS A 201 10.86 -0.20 -10.66
N SER A 202 10.69 -0.86 -11.81
CA SER A 202 9.73 -0.48 -12.87
C SER A 202 8.84 -1.70 -13.18
N PRO A 203 7.96 -2.09 -12.24
CA PRO A 203 7.14 -3.28 -12.40
C PRO A 203 6.15 -3.14 -13.56
N ASN A 204 5.79 -4.27 -14.15
CA ASN A 204 4.75 -4.40 -15.17
C ASN A 204 3.46 -5.03 -14.61
N ALA A 205 3.48 -5.50 -13.36
CA ALA A 205 2.32 -5.97 -12.61
C ALA A 205 2.27 -5.43 -11.18
N CYS A 206 1.08 -5.47 -10.58
CA CYS A 206 0.87 -5.28 -9.14
C CYS A 206 -0.14 -6.33 -8.65
N TYR A 207 -0.45 -6.32 -7.35
CA TYR A 207 -1.41 -7.26 -6.79
C TYR A 207 -2.42 -6.59 -5.87
N ARG A 208 -3.52 -7.30 -5.61
CA ARG A 208 -4.56 -6.92 -4.64
C ARG A 208 -4.98 -8.11 -3.81
N PHE A 209 -5.64 -7.82 -2.69
CA PHE A 209 -6.35 -8.82 -1.91
C PHE A 209 -7.85 -8.81 -2.23
N GLU A 210 -8.43 -10.00 -2.36
CA GLU A 210 -9.86 -10.25 -2.42
C GLU A 210 -10.25 -11.14 -1.23
N PHE A 211 -11.44 -10.91 -0.66
CA PHE A 211 -11.94 -11.66 0.49
C PHE A 211 -13.20 -12.41 0.07
N SER A 212 -13.21 -13.73 0.22
CA SER A 212 -14.31 -14.63 -0.18
C SER A 212 -15.68 -14.06 0.23
N SER A 213 -16.52 -13.71 -0.75
CA SER A 213 -17.87 -13.19 -0.50
C SER A 213 -18.72 -14.21 0.25
N ARG A 214 -19.67 -13.76 1.10
CA ARG A 214 -20.65 -14.67 1.75
C ARG A 214 -21.62 -15.34 0.77
N SER A 215 -21.68 -14.89 -0.48
CA SER A 215 -22.44 -15.53 -1.55
C SER A 215 -21.77 -16.84 -1.95
N GLU A 216 -22.61 -17.85 -2.19
CA GLU A 216 -22.18 -19.21 -2.56
C GLU A 216 -21.07 -19.18 -3.61
N PRO A 217 -20.12 -20.12 -3.55
CA PRO A 217 -19.11 -20.25 -4.59
C PRO A 217 -19.82 -20.51 -5.91
N GLU A 218 -19.88 -19.48 -6.77
CA GLU A 218 -20.02 -19.71 -8.20
C GLU A 218 -18.96 -20.76 -8.56
N PRO A 219 -19.33 -21.89 -9.19
CA PRO A 219 -18.44 -23.01 -9.42
C PRO A 219 -17.38 -22.63 -10.47
N GLY A 220 -16.38 -21.90 -10.02
CA GLY A 220 -15.11 -21.68 -10.67
C GLY A 220 -14.06 -22.35 -9.80
N SER A 221 -13.92 -23.67 -9.98
CA SER A 221 -12.69 -24.37 -9.64
C SER A 221 -11.49 -23.54 -10.10
N LEU A 222 -10.38 -23.59 -9.35
CA LEU A 222 -9.06 -23.21 -9.84
C LEU A 222 -8.77 -24.09 -11.07
N GLU A 223 -9.28 -23.70 -12.23
CA GLU A 223 -8.97 -24.38 -13.48
C GLU A 223 -7.49 -24.08 -13.76
N PRO A 224 -6.62 -25.09 -13.89
CA PRO A 224 -5.19 -24.91 -14.13
C PRO A 224 -4.84 -24.07 -15.39
N GLY A 225 -5.83 -23.77 -16.25
CA GLY A 225 -5.72 -22.85 -17.39
C GLY A 225 -5.98 -21.37 -17.10
N SER A 226 -6.36 -20.99 -15.88
CA SER A 226 -6.64 -19.59 -15.50
C SER A 226 -5.38 -18.75 -15.22
N LEU A 227 -4.24 -19.41 -14.96
CA LEU A 227 -2.97 -18.75 -14.70
C LEU A 227 -2.32 -18.33 -16.03
N ARG A 228 -2.24 -17.02 -16.29
CA ARG A 228 -1.68 -16.46 -17.52
C ARG A 228 -0.15 -16.31 -17.49
N VAL A 229 0.48 -16.88 -16.47
CA VAL A 229 1.93 -16.95 -16.30
C VAL A 229 2.42 -18.39 -16.16
N PHE A 230 3.71 -18.60 -16.39
CA PHE A 230 4.36 -19.91 -16.25
C PHE A 230 5.74 -19.76 -15.62
N PRO A 231 6.22 -20.77 -14.87
CA PRO A 231 7.56 -20.76 -14.31
C PRO A 231 8.62 -20.91 -15.42
N PHE A 232 9.66 -20.10 -15.35
CA PHE A 232 10.84 -20.17 -16.20
C PHE A 232 12.08 -20.34 -15.33
N GLY A 233 12.89 -21.37 -15.62
CA GLY A 233 14.05 -21.77 -14.83
C GLY A 233 14.51 -23.20 -15.13
N PRO A 234 15.48 -23.74 -14.37
CA PRO A 234 15.96 -25.12 -14.48
C PRO A 234 14.83 -26.17 -14.38
N GLU A 235 14.98 -27.32 -15.04
CA GLU A 235 13.95 -28.38 -15.08
C GLU A 235 13.48 -28.85 -13.69
N GLN A 236 14.39 -28.91 -12.71
CA GLN A 236 14.08 -29.30 -11.33
C GLN A 236 13.06 -28.37 -10.66
N ASP A 237 13.09 -27.08 -10.97
CA ASP A 237 12.16 -26.10 -10.42
C ASP A 237 10.79 -26.14 -11.14
N ALA A 238 10.77 -26.52 -12.42
CA ALA A 238 9.52 -26.76 -13.15
C ALA A 238 8.78 -27.98 -12.60
N ASP A 239 9.52 -29.01 -12.16
CA ASP A 239 8.93 -30.17 -11.50
C ASP A 239 8.49 -29.86 -10.06
N ALA A 240 9.22 -29.00 -9.32
CA ALA A 240 8.77 -28.47 -8.03
C ALA A 240 7.48 -27.66 -8.17
N TRP A 241 7.34 -26.86 -9.22
CA TRP A 241 6.10 -26.13 -9.53
C TRP A 241 4.93 -27.06 -9.85
N LYS A 242 5.14 -28.09 -10.68
CA LYS A 242 4.10 -29.09 -10.98
C LYS A 242 3.72 -29.89 -9.75
N ALA A 243 4.70 -30.31 -8.95
CA ALA A 243 4.48 -30.98 -7.68
C ALA A 243 3.67 -30.09 -6.72
N TRP A 244 3.98 -28.79 -6.66
CA TRP A 244 3.21 -27.83 -5.88
C TRP A 244 1.76 -27.75 -6.38
N LEU A 245 1.52 -27.50 -7.67
CA LEU A 245 0.17 -27.46 -8.26
C LEU A 245 -0.63 -28.74 -7.99
N CYS A 246 0.02 -29.91 -8.06
CA CYS A 246 -0.62 -31.18 -7.72
C CYS A 246 -0.90 -31.28 -6.21
N SER A 247 0.00 -30.82 -5.35
CA SER A 247 -0.18 -30.79 -3.88
C SER A 247 -1.18 -29.74 -3.43
N GLU A 248 -1.38 -28.66 -4.19
CA GLU A 248 -2.32 -27.58 -3.88
C GLU A 248 -3.76 -28.08 -3.90
N SER A 249 -4.07 -29.03 -4.79
CA SER A 249 -5.33 -29.79 -4.78
C SER A 249 -5.55 -30.60 -3.49
N GLN A 250 -4.48 -30.97 -2.77
CA GLN A 250 -4.52 -31.67 -1.48
C GLN A 250 -4.43 -30.71 -0.28
N LEU A 251 -3.68 -29.61 -0.40
CA LEU A 251 -3.53 -28.54 0.59
C LEU A 251 -4.81 -27.70 0.73
N LEU A 252 -5.63 -27.58 -0.33
CA LEU A 252 -6.94 -26.89 -0.28
C LEU A 252 -7.87 -27.39 0.84
N ASN A 253 -7.68 -28.60 1.37
CA ASN A 253 -8.42 -29.09 2.54
C ASN A 253 -7.94 -28.51 3.89
N GLY A 254 -6.82 -27.78 3.93
CA GLY A 254 -6.23 -27.15 5.12
C GLY A 254 -5.78 -25.68 4.92
N LEU A 255 -5.95 -25.11 3.73
CA LEU A 255 -5.70 -23.69 3.46
C LEU A 255 -6.77 -22.81 4.13
N CYS A 256 -6.40 -21.58 4.46
CA CYS A 256 -7.35 -20.56 4.93
C CYS A 256 -8.23 -20.11 3.75
N GLY A 257 -9.20 -20.95 3.36
CA GLY A 257 -10.06 -20.72 2.17
C GLY A 257 -10.92 -19.45 2.27
N ASP A 258 -11.19 -18.99 3.49
CA ASP A 258 -11.88 -17.73 3.78
C ASP A 258 -10.91 -16.54 3.98
N GLY A 259 -9.60 -16.79 3.96
CA GLY A 259 -8.54 -15.81 4.19
C GLY A 259 -8.30 -14.85 3.00
N PRO A 260 -7.36 -13.90 3.15
CA PRO A 260 -7.05 -12.92 2.09
C PRO A 260 -6.48 -13.61 0.86
N GLN A 261 -7.22 -13.69 -0.23
CA GLN A 261 -6.76 -14.24 -1.51
C GLN A 261 -6.03 -13.17 -2.31
N VAL A 262 -4.93 -13.51 -2.98
CA VAL A 262 -4.15 -12.55 -3.78
C VAL A 262 -4.40 -12.73 -5.27
N ILE A 263 -4.53 -11.61 -5.99
CA ILE A 263 -4.65 -11.58 -7.45
C ILE A 263 -3.59 -10.65 -8.01
N VAL A 264 -2.79 -11.16 -8.94
CA VAL A 264 -1.79 -10.36 -9.67
C VAL A 264 -2.42 -9.83 -10.96
N ARG A 265 -2.13 -8.56 -11.30
CA ARG A 265 -2.73 -7.85 -12.43
C ARG A 265 -1.70 -7.00 -13.17
N SER A 266 -1.78 -6.97 -14.50
CA SER A 266 -0.90 -6.13 -15.33
C SER A 266 -1.23 -4.64 -15.22
N ILE A 267 -0.19 -3.82 -15.07
CA ILE A 267 -0.26 -2.34 -15.10
C ILE A 267 0.41 -1.75 -16.33
N LYS A 268 1.18 -2.56 -17.07
CA LYS A 268 1.75 -2.26 -18.38
C LYS A 268 1.37 -3.39 -19.35
N PRO A 269 1.37 -3.17 -20.68
CA PRO A 269 1.34 -4.29 -21.63
C PRO A 269 2.53 -5.22 -21.40
N ILE A 270 2.32 -6.52 -21.50
CA ILE A 270 3.34 -7.55 -21.26
C ILE A 270 3.40 -8.45 -22.49
N LYS A 271 4.58 -8.62 -23.08
CA LYS A 271 4.75 -9.51 -24.23
C LYS A 271 4.79 -10.96 -23.77
N LYS A 272 4.41 -11.88 -24.66
CA LYS A 272 4.66 -13.31 -24.45
C LYS A 272 6.13 -13.55 -24.09
N ASP A 273 6.37 -14.42 -23.11
CA ASP A 273 7.67 -14.81 -22.58
C ASP A 273 8.45 -13.68 -21.87
N GLU A 274 7.85 -12.50 -21.71
CA GLU A 274 8.37 -11.43 -20.86
C GLU A 274 8.19 -11.80 -19.38
N GLU A 275 9.19 -11.50 -18.56
CA GLU A 275 9.11 -11.67 -17.12
C GLU A 275 8.08 -10.71 -16.51
N VAL A 276 7.25 -11.26 -15.63
CA VAL A 276 6.27 -10.50 -14.86
C VAL A 276 6.90 -10.16 -13.52
N CYS A 277 7.05 -8.87 -13.27
CA CYS A 277 7.63 -8.34 -12.04
C CYS A 277 6.62 -7.48 -11.28
N ILE A 278 6.63 -7.64 -9.95
CA ILE A 278 5.95 -6.75 -9.00
C ILE A 278 6.98 -5.88 -8.27
N THR A 279 6.54 -4.91 -7.47
CA THR A 279 7.46 -4.19 -6.57
C THR A 279 7.41 -4.78 -5.17
N TYR A 280 8.56 -4.78 -4.49
CA TYR A 280 8.73 -5.25 -3.10
C TYR A 280 9.04 -4.10 -2.13
N VAL A 281 9.25 -2.92 -2.67
CA VAL A 281 9.70 -1.71 -1.97
C VAL A 281 8.89 -0.51 -2.44
N ASP A 282 8.96 0.59 -1.70
CA ASP A 282 8.36 1.85 -2.10
C ASP A 282 9.11 2.45 -3.31
N LEU A 283 8.35 2.73 -4.37
CA LEU A 283 8.88 3.28 -5.62
C LEU A 283 9.13 4.79 -5.54
N LEU A 284 8.66 5.46 -4.49
CA LEU A 284 8.88 6.88 -4.22
C LEU A 284 10.18 7.18 -3.45
N GLN A 285 10.98 6.15 -3.18
CA GLN A 285 12.31 6.26 -2.57
C GLN A 285 13.41 6.38 -3.63
N PRO A 286 14.58 6.98 -3.32
CA PRO A 286 15.75 6.99 -4.19
C PRO A 286 16.32 5.60 -4.45
N LYS A 287 17.10 5.45 -5.53
CA LYS A 287 17.73 4.16 -5.91
C LYS A 287 18.52 3.53 -4.76
N VAL A 288 19.27 4.34 -4.00
CA VAL A 288 20.12 3.86 -2.89
C VAL A 288 19.25 3.28 -1.76
N ALA A 289 18.21 3.98 -1.34
CA ALA A 289 17.26 3.51 -0.33
C ALA A 289 16.54 2.22 -0.78
N ARG A 290 16.04 2.18 -2.03
CA ARG A 290 15.45 0.96 -2.59
C ARG A 290 16.41 -0.23 -2.57
N HIS A 291 17.69 -0.01 -2.88
CA HIS A 291 18.69 -1.08 -2.81
C HIS A 291 19.00 -1.51 -1.37
N ALA A 292 19.03 -0.58 -0.43
CA ALA A 292 19.22 -0.88 0.99
C ALA A 292 18.08 -1.75 1.54
N ASP A 293 16.82 -1.39 1.24
CA ASP A 293 15.64 -2.17 1.62
C ASP A 293 15.66 -3.58 1.01
N LEU A 294 15.98 -3.68 -0.28
CA LEU A 294 16.07 -4.95 -0.97
C LEU A 294 17.20 -5.83 -0.43
N TRP A 295 18.34 -5.24 -0.09
CA TRP A 295 19.46 -5.97 0.49
C TRP A 295 19.15 -6.45 1.90
N SER A 296 18.60 -5.57 2.73
CA SER A 296 18.23 -5.85 4.12
C SER A 296 17.22 -6.99 4.20
N LYS A 297 16.13 -6.89 3.44
CA LYS A 297 15.04 -7.87 3.50
C LYS A 297 15.26 -9.06 2.58
N TYR A 298 15.70 -8.87 1.34
CA TYR A 298 15.72 -9.91 0.30
C TYR A 298 17.13 -10.30 -0.18
N ARG A 299 18.20 -9.70 0.35
CA ARG A 299 19.62 -10.02 0.08
C ARG A 299 19.98 -10.06 -1.41
N PHE A 300 19.43 -9.15 -2.20
CA PHE A 300 19.85 -8.94 -3.58
C PHE A 300 19.89 -7.45 -3.92
N VAL A 301 20.64 -7.12 -4.96
CA VAL A 301 20.71 -5.76 -5.52
C VAL A 301 19.93 -5.75 -6.84
N CYS A 302 18.98 -4.83 -6.99
CA CYS A 302 18.17 -4.76 -8.20
C CYS A 302 18.98 -4.21 -9.39
N ALA A 303 18.86 -4.89 -10.54
CA ALA A 303 19.47 -4.49 -11.81
C ALA A 303 18.43 -4.20 -12.91
N CYS A 304 17.18 -3.90 -12.53
CA CYS A 304 16.10 -3.62 -13.49
C CYS A 304 16.38 -2.38 -14.35
N VAL A 305 15.57 -2.17 -15.40
CA VAL A 305 15.74 -1.04 -16.34
C VAL A 305 15.82 0.33 -15.66
N ARG A 306 15.07 0.56 -14.58
CA ARG A 306 15.11 1.81 -13.81
C ARG A 306 16.42 1.96 -13.03
N CYS A 307 16.85 0.91 -12.33
CA CYS A 307 18.10 0.94 -11.55
C CYS A 307 19.35 0.97 -12.43
N SER A 308 19.30 0.39 -13.63
CA SER A 308 20.43 0.30 -14.56
C SER A 308 20.50 1.49 -15.54
N ALA A 309 19.53 2.41 -15.52
CA ALA A 309 19.47 3.54 -16.44
C ALA A 309 20.65 4.51 -16.26
N SER A 310 21.27 4.89 -17.37
CA SER A 310 22.29 5.93 -17.45
C SER A 310 22.07 6.76 -18.74
N PRO A 311 21.75 8.07 -18.66
CA PRO A 311 21.53 8.84 -17.44
C PRO A 311 20.30 8.38 -16.65
N GLN A 312 20.21 8.78 -15.37
CA GLN A 312 19.05 8.48 -14.53
C GLN A 312 17.74 8.96 -15.19
N GLN A 313 16.70 8.15 -15.06
CA GLN A 313 15.36 8.49 -15.55
C GLN A 313 14.78 9.70 -14.79
N TYR A 314 13.85 10.41 -15.43
CA TYR A 314 13.26 11.64 -14.89
C TYR A 314 12.79 11.49 -13.44
N VAL A 315 12.01 10.44 -13.13
CA VAL A 315 11.47 10.17 -11.80
C VAL A 315 12.57 10.05 -10.74
N ASP A 316 13.61 9.24 -10.99
CA ASP A 316 14.71 9.06 -10.04
C ASP A 316 15.53 10.34 -9.86
N ARG A 317 15.68 11.14 -10.93
CA ARG A 317 16.33 12.45 -10.83
C ARG A 317 15.56 13.38 -9.91
N VAL A 318 14.23 13.53 -10.09
CA VAL A 318 13.46 14.51 -9.28
C VAL A 318 13.16 14.06 -7.85
N ILE A 319 13.10 12.74 -7.61
CA ILE A 319 12.96 12.18 -6.26
C ILE A 319 14.25 12.36 -5.44
N SER A 320 15.39 12.42 -6.13
CA SER A 320 16.71 12.61 -5.53
C SER A 320 17.25 14.04 -5.75
N SER A 321 16.51 14.92 -6.43
CA SER A 321 17.02 16.24 -6.82
C SER A 321 16.96 17.20 -5.64
N ASP A 322 18.12 17.74 -5.26
CA ASP A 322 18.19 19.07 -4.66
C ASP A 322 17.97 20.11 -5.77
N LEU A 323 17.20 21.15 -5.49
CA LEU A 323 16.99 22.28 -6.40
C LEU A 323 18.29 23.08 -6.66
N ARG A 324 19.43 22.67 -6.08
CA ARG A 324 20.73 23.33 -6.22
C ARG A 324 21.83 22.57 -6.97
N THR A 325 21.62 21.33 -7.40
CA THR A 325 22.65 20.62 -8.17
C THR A 325 22.50 20.84 -9.67
N LEU A 326 22.86 22.05 -10.10
CA LEU A 326 23.46 22.22 -11.43
C LEU A 326 24.93 22.63 -11.39
N ASN A 327 25.60 22.86 -10.24
CA ASN A 327 27.00 23.32 -10.25
C ASN A 327 27.94 23.02 -9.04
N SER A 328 27.61 22.22 -8.02
CA SER A 328 28.66 21.77 -7.07
C SER A 328 28.49 20.34 -6.56
N CYS A 329 29.62 19.64 -6.53
CA CYS A 329 29.83 18.31 -5.97
C CYS A 329 30.32 18.52 -4.52
N ASP A 330 29.44 18.91 -3.61
CA ASP A 330 29.79 19.15 -2.21
C ASP A 330 29.31 18.00 -1.32
N ASP A 331 30.24 17.29 -0.67
CA ASP A 331 29.98 16.24 0.35
C ASP A 331 29.12 16.75 1.54
N ASP A 332 29.02 18.08 1.71
CA ASP A 332 28.18 18.75 2.71
C ASP A 332 26.67 18.58 2.46
N VAL A 333 26.25 18.45 1.19
CA VAL A 333 24.83 18.33 0.82
C VAL A 333 24.28 16.95 1.16
N ASP A 334 25.02 15.89 0.83
CA ASP A 334 24.62 14.51 1.13
C ASP A 334 24.54 14.27 2.64
N THR A 335 25.47 14.88 3.40
CA THR A 335 25.46 14.83 4.87
C THR A 335 24.19 15.49 5.44
N LYS A 336 23.84 16.70 4.97
CA LYS A 336 22.63 17.41 5.40
C LYS A 336 21.34 16.68 5.02
N LEU A 337 21.28 16.06 3.84
CA LEU A 337 20.13 15.25 3.42
C LEU A 337 19.95 14.02 4.31
N LYS A 338 21.06 13.38 4.70
CA LYS A 338 21.03 12.26 5.64
C LYS A 338 20.54 12.71 7.03
N GLU A 339 21.06 13.83 7.54
CA GLU A 339 20.59 14.40 8.81
C GLU A 339 19.08 14.71 8.76
N LEU A 340 18.58 15.17 7.62
CA LEU A 340 17.15 15.44 7.42
C LEU A 340 16.30 14.18 7.41
N ALA A 341 16.80 13.12 6.75
CA ALA A 341 16.16 11.80 6.75
C ALA A 341 16.12 11.22 8.16
N ASP A 342 17.27 11.19 8.85
CA ASP A 342 17.39 10.70 10.22
C ASP A 342 16.49 11.49 11.18
N PHE A 343 16.35 12.81 10.97
CA PHE A 343 15.43 13.65 11.74
C PHE A 343 13.96 13.29 11.48
N LEU A 344 13.57 13.11 10.22
CA LEU A 344 12.19 12.74 9.86
C LEU A 344 11.82 11.38 10.48
N ASP A 345 12.71 10.40 10.37
CA ASP A 345 12.51 9.06 10.93
C ASP A 345 12.35 9.12 12.45
N GLN A 346 13.22 9.88 13.15
CA GLN A 346 13.11 10.08 14.60
C GLN A 346 11.79 10.75 15.03
N VAL A 347 11.31 11.73 14.26
CA VAL A 347 10.03 12.40 14.54
C VAL A 347 8.85 11.44 14.35
N ILE A 348 8.89 10.61 13.31
CA ILE A 348 7.86 9.59 13.04
C ILE A 348 7.88 8.52 14.13
N ASP A 349 9.05 8.01 14.51
CA ASP A 349 9.19 6.98 15.56
C ASP A 349 8.67 7.50 16.90
N LYS A 350 9.07 8.72 17.29
CA LYS A 350 8.56 9.36 18.50
C LYS A 350 7.04 9.55 18.47
N TYR A 351 6.47 9.87 17.31
CA TYR A 351 5.02 9.96 17.16
C TYR A 351 4.35 8.59 17.37
N LEU A 352 4.93 7.52 16.83
CA LEU A 352 4.44 6.16 17.02
C LEU A 352 4.52 5.70 18.49
N GLU A 353 5.49 6.21 19.26
CA GLU A 353 5.65 5.94 20.70
C GLU A 353 4.73 6.78 21.60
N ASP A 354 4.77 8.11 21.45
CA ASP A 354 4.13 9.06 22.38
C ASP A 354 2.68 9.40 21.98
N GLY A 355 2.28 9.14 20.73
CA GLY A 355 0.97 9.50 20.18
C GLY A 355 0.72 11.01 20.03
N ASN A 356 1.74 11.86 20.23
CA ASN A 356 1.59 13.31 20.19
C ASN A 356 1.60 13.85 18.74
N SER A 357 0.44 13.85 18.11
CA SER A 357 0.26 14.28 16.73
C SER A 357 0.62 15.76 16.49
N GLN A 358 0.44 16.66 17.48
CA GLN A 358 0.67 18.09 17.30
C GLN A 358 2.16 18.42 17.16
N VAL A 359 2.98 17.90 18.08
CA VAL A 359 4.44 18.11 18.06
C VAL A 359 5.03 17.52 16.78
N CYS A 360 4.53 16.36 16.35
CA CYS A 360 4.91 15.75 15.08
C CYS A 360 4.66 16.70 13.90
N CYS A 361 3.45 17.27 13.78
CA CYS A 361 3.14 18.20 12.69
C CYS A 361 4.07 19.42 12.68
N GLU A 362 4.27 20.06 13.83
CA GLU A 362 5.12 21.25 13.94
C GLU A 362 6.58 20.96 13.54
N MET A 363 7.12 19.81 13.97
CA MET A 363 8.48 19.39 13.63
C MET A 363 8.65 19.09 12.14
N VAL A 364 7.71 18.36 11.53
CA VAL A 364 7.78 18.02 10.10
C VAL A 364 7.55 19.25 9.22
N GLU A 365 6.68 20.19 9.60
CA GLU A 365 6.54 21.46 8.86
C GLU A 365 7.80 22.33 8.97
N SER A 366 8.42 22.41 10.15
CA SER A 366 9.68 23.14 10.35
C SER A 366 10.80 22.58 9.48
N MET A 367 10.85 21.25 9.34
CA MET A 367 11.76 20.54 8.44
C MET A 367 11.57 20.98 6.97
N LEU A 368 10.32 21.01 6.49
CA LEU A 368 9.97 21.42 5.13
C LEU A 368 10.26 22.91 4.86
N LEU A 369 10.13 23.75 5.88
CA LEU A 369 10.52 25.16 5.83
C LEU A 369 12.04 25.37 5.94
N SER A 370 12.76 24.32 6.34
CA SER A 370 14.20 24.31 6.62
C SER A 370 14.60 25.35 7.67
N GLU A 371 13.74 25.53 8.68
CA GLU A 371 13.95 26.46 9.80
C GLU A 371 14.77 25.82 10.93
N SER A 372 14.90 24.50 10.94
CA SER A 372 15.46 23.74 12.06
C SER A 372 17.01 23.72 12.13
N PHE A 373 17.71 24.17 11.09
CA PHE A 373 19.17 23.94 10.94
C PHE A 373 20.07 25.18 11.08
N GLY A 374 19.56 26.32 11.56
CA GLY A 374 20.37 27.46 12.01
C GLY A 374 21.29 28.13 10.96
N ASP A 375 21.33 27.64 9.73
CA ASP A 375 22.33 28.02 8.73
C ASP A 375 21.79 29.06 7.74
N LYS A 376 22.63 30.03 7.34
CA LYS A 376 22.25 31.17 6.47
C LYS A 376 21.95 30.75 5.03
N HIS A 377 22.20 29.49 4.68
CA HIS A 377 21.91 28.91 3.38
C HIS A 377 20.64 28.05 3.46
N LYS A 378 19.47 28.68 3.28
CA LYS A 378 18.15 28.00 3.19
C LYS A 378 18.23 26.81 2.23
N PHE A 379 18.31 25.61 2.78
CA PHE A 379 18.07 24.38 2.05
C PHE A 379 16.58 24.36 1.67
N LYS A 380 16.22 23.98 0.45
CA LYS A 380 14.81 23.87 0.05
C LYS A 380 14.65 22.59 -0.75
N LEU A 381 14.01 21.61 -0.14
CA LEU A 381 13.68 20.38 -0.82
C LEU A 381 12.77 20.66 -2.02
N HIS A 382 13.01 19.95 -3.11
CA HIS A 382 12.08 19.93 -4.23
C HIS A 382 10.75 19.33 -3.79
N PRO A 383 9.58 19.82 -4.28
CA PRO A 383 8.29 19.24 -3.91
C PRO A 383 8.12 17.75 -4.25
N PHE A 384 8.94 17.23 -5.17
CA PHE A 384 8.97 15.82 -5.57
C PHE A 384 10.07 15.00 -4.88
N HIS A 385 10.92 15.63 -4.06
CA HIS A 385 11.97 14.93 -3.35
C HIS A 385 11.37 13.90 -2.39
N HIS A 386 11.97 12.72 -2.25
CA HIS A 386 11.41 11.64 -1.42
C HIS A 386 11.09 12.10 0.01
N LEU A 387 11.98 12.86 0.66
CA LEU A 387 11.71 13.42 2.00
C LEU A 387 10.50 14.36 2.03
N SER A 388 10.27 15.15 0.97
CA SER A 388 9.06 15.98 0.85
C SER A 388 7.82 15.10 0.75
N LEU A 389 7.86 14.05 -0.08
CA LEU A 389 6.74 13.12 -0.25
C LEU A 389 6.44 12.37 1.05
N SER A 390 7.45 11.86 1.75
CA SER A 390 7.32 11.25 3.08
C SER A 390 6.73 12.21 4.10
N ALA A 391 7.18 13.47 4.11
CA ALA A 391 6.62 14.50 4.98
C ALA A 391 5.14 14.77 4.68
N TYR A 392 4.74 14.83 3.40
CA TYR A 392 3.32 15.03 3.04
C TYR A 392 2.44 13.85 3.45
N ILE A 393 2.95 12.62 3.32
CA ILE A 393 2.26 11.41 3.81
C ILE A 393 2.04 11.52 5.32
N SER A 394 3.11 11.80 6.08
CA SER A 394 3.06 11.92 7.53
C SER A 394 2.12 13.03 7.97
N LEU A 395 2.28 14.25 7.43
CA LEU A 395 1.45 15.42 7.77
C LEU A 395 -0.02 15.20 7.43
N SER A 396 -0.34 14.63 6.27
CA SER A 396 -1.72 14.34 5.91
C SER A 396 -2.38 13.39 6.92
N SER A 397 -1.66 12.33 7.32
CA SER A 397 -2.15 11.35 8.30
C SER A 397 -2.27 11.94 9.71
N THR A 398 -1.23 12.61 10.22
CA THR A 398 -1.23 13.16 11.58
C THR A 398 -2.23 14.29 11.75
N TYR A 399 -2.41 15.16 10.75
CA TYR A 399 -3.48 16.17 10.78
C TYR A 399 -4.88 15.55 10.73
N LYS A 400 -5.08 14.42 10.01
CA LYS A 400 -6.35 13.69 10.03
C LYS A 400 -6.65 13.14 11.43
N VAL A 401 -5.64 12.62 12.14
CA VAL A 401 -5.77 12.17 13.54
C VAL A 401 -6.12 13.35 14.45
N LEU A 402 -5.37 14.45 14.38
CA LEU A 402 -5.66 15.67 15.16
C LEU A 402 -7.06 16.21 14.91
N ALA A 403 -7.50 16.22 13.65
CA ALA A 403 -8.86 16.62 13.32
C ALA A 403 -9.87 15.76 14.09
N ASN A 404 -9.72 14.44 14.05
CA ASN A 404 -10.61 13.53 14.78
C ASN A 404 -10.59 13.75 16.29
N ASP A 405 -9.41 14.01 16.89
CA ASP A 405 -9.29 14.31 18.33
C ASP A 405 -10.07 15.57 18.73
N PHE A 406 -10.14 16.57 17.85
CA PHE A 406 -10.87 17.81 18.09
C PHE A 406 -12.34 17.80 17.63
N ALA A 407 -12.82 16.74 16.96
CA ALA A 407 -14.13 16.72 16.31
C ALA A 407 -15.30 17.03 17.28
N GLU A 408 -15.21 16.56 18.52
CA GLU A 408 -16.21 16.80 19.57
C GLU A 408 -15.82 17.92 20.55
N VAL A 409 -14.56 18.37 20.52
CA VAL A 409 -13.99 19.30 21.51
C VAL A 409 -13.95 20.73 21.00
N ASN A 410 -13.46 20.95 19.77
CA ASN A 410 -13.24 22.27 19.21
C ASN A 410 -13.43 22.27 17.69
N ILE A 411 -14.60 22.75 17.25
CA ILE A 411 -14.98 22.78 15.83
C ILE A 411 -13.99 23.61 14.99
N SER A 412 -13.53 24.76 15.52
CA SER A 412 -12.60 25.63 14.79
C SER A 412 -11.25 24.94 14.56
N LEU A 413 -10.75 24.23 15.58
CA LEU A 413 -9.49 23.51 15.48
C LEU A 413 -9.63 22.24 14.62
N ASN A 414 -10.71 21.48 14.78
CA ASN A 414 -11.07 20.34 13.93
C ASN A 414 -11.12 20.75 12.44
N PHE A 415 -11.76 21.88 12.14
CA PHE A 415 -11.82 22.45 10.80
C PHE A 415 -10.42 22.81 10.28
N LYS A 416 -9.62 23.54 11.07
CA LYS A 416 -8.24 23.92 10.70
C LYS A 416 -7.37 22.69 10.40
N MET A 417 -7.41 21.67 11.27
CA MET A 417 -6.62 20.44 11.08
C MET A 417 -7.11 19.63 9.86
N SER A 418 -8.42 19.51 9.66
CA SER A 418 -8.99 18.88 8.46
C SER A 418 -8.53 19.58 7.18
N ARG A 419 -8.41 20.92 7.22
CA ARG A 419 -7.94 21.73 6.09
C ARG A 419 -6.48 21.45 5.76
N ALA A 420 -5.63 21.33 6.77
CA ALA A 420 -4.23 20.92 6.61
C ALA A 420 -4.13 19.51 6.00
N ALA A 421 -4.86 18.54 6.57
CA ALA A 421 -4.86 17.15 6.12
C ALA A 421 -5.24 17.03 4.63
N ALA A 422 -6.29 17.73 4.21
CA ALA A 422 -6.76 17.78 2.82
C ALA A 422 -5.74 18.45 1.89
N SER A 423 -5.08 19.51 2.35
CA SER A 423 -4.09 20.25 1.54
C SER A 423 -2.85 19.42 1.26
N TYR A 424 -2.29 18.75 2.27
CA TYR A 424 -1.16 17.85 2.09
C TYR A 424 -1.53 16.61 1.27
N ALA A 425 -2.74 16.06 1.45
CA ALA A 425 -3.24 14.95 0.63
C ALA A 425 -3.32 15.33 -0.85
N LEU A 426 -3.86 16.51 -1.16
CA LEU A 426 -3.93 17.04 -2.53
C LEU A 426 -2.56 17.29 -3.15
N LEU A 427 -1.64 17.87 -2.38
CA LEU A 427 -0.27 18.11 -2.84
C LEU A 427 0.45 16.80 -3.16
N LEU A 428 0.31 15.80 -2.30
CA LEU A 428 0.87 14.47 -2.51
C LEU A 428 0.25 13.78 -3.74
N ALA A 429 -1.08 13.83 -3.89
CA ALA A 429 -1.78 13.27 -5.04
C ALA A 429 -1.35 13.95 -6.36
N GLY A 430 -1.24 15.27 -6.36
CA GLY A 430 -0.78 16.03 -7.54
C GLY A 430 0.68 15.75 -7.88
N ALA A 431 1.58 15.74 -6.88
CA ALA A 431 3.00 15.42 -7.07
C ALA A 431 3.19 14.00 -7.63
N THR A 432 2.53 13.01 -7.04
CA THR A 432 2.63 11.61 -7.47
C THR A 432 1.97 11.36 -8.82
N ASN A 433 0.90 12.09 -9.16
CA ASN A 433 0.30 12.07 -10.48
C ASN A 433 1.24 12.64 -11.56
N HIS A 434 1.99 13.71 -11.25
CA HIS A 434 3.02 14.23 -12.15
C HIS A 434 4.09 13.18 -12.45
N LEU A 435 4.51 12.43 -11.42
CA LEU A 435 5.45 11.32 -11.58
C LEU A 435 4.83 10.14 -12.34
N LEU A 436 3.56 9.81 -12.09
CA LEU A 436 2.81 8.76 -12.79
C LEU A 436 2.77 8.97 -14.30
N LEU A 437 2.53 10.21 -14.74
CA LEU A 437 2.50 10.55 -16.16
C LEU A 437 3.87 10.33 -16.84
N SER A 438 4.96 10.29 -16.06
CA SER A 438 6.30 9.96 -16.54
C SER A 438 6.62 8.46 -16.46
N ASP A 439 6.16 7.75 -15.42
CA ASP A 439 6.28 6.29 -15.30
C ASP A 439 5.01 5.66 -14.70
N VAL A 440 4.32 4.86 -15.52
CA VAL A 440 3.10 4.12 -15.17
C VAL A 440 3.30 3.16 -13.99
N SER A 441 4.54 2.79 -13.66
CA SER A 441 4.84 1.96 -12.48
C SER A 441 4.33 2.55 -11.15
N LEU A 442 4.10 3.87 -11.09
CA LEU A 442 3.59 4.56 -9.90
C LEU A 442 2.05 4.57 -9.79
N ILE A 443 1.33 3.83 -10.66
CA ILE A 443 -0.13 3.86 -10.70
C ILE A 443 -0.80 3.46 -9.39
N ALA A 444 -0.22 2.49 -8.67
CA ALA A 444 -0.75 2.05 -7.38
C ALA A 444 -0.64 3.17 -6.32
N ASN A 445 0.52 3.83 -6.21
CA ASN A 445 0.72 4.97 -5.31
C ASN A 445 -0.25 6.11 -5.63
N ALA A 446 -0.30 6.55 -6.89
CA ALA A 446 -1.17 7.64 -7.32
C ALA A 446 -2.65 7.34 -7.09
N THR A 447 -3.08 6.08 -7.32
CA THR A 447 -4.46 5.63 -7.04
C THR A 447 -4.83 5.88 -5.58
N LEU A 448 -4.00 5.40 -4.65
CA LEU A 448 -4.26 5.53 -3.21
C LEU A 448 -4.27 7.00 -2.79
N PHE A 449 -3.34 7.82 -3.30
CA PHE A 449 -3.27 9.22 -2.92
C PHE A 449 -4.44 10.06 -3.47
N TRP A 450 -4.95 9.76 -4.66
CA TRP A 450 -6.17 10.40 -5.17
C TRP A 450 -7.41 10.04 -4.34
N ILE A 451 -7.53 8.77 -3.92
CA ILE A 451 -8.61 8.33 -3.05
C ILE A 451 -8.52 9.06 -1.70
N ASN A 452 -7.34 9.08 -1.08
CA ASN A 452 -7.10 9.74 0.20
C ASN A 452 -7.35 11.25 0.13
N ALA A 453 -6.95 11.92 -0.96
CA ALA A 453 -7.23 13.33 -1.16
C ALA A 453 -8.74 13.61 -1.27
N GLY A 454 -9.47 12.77 -2.01
CA GLY A 454 -10.92 12.86 -2.09
C GLY A 454 -11.59 12.69 -0.73
N GLU A 455 -11.21 11.66 0.03
CA GLU A 455 -11.72 11.38 1.37
C GLU A 455 -11.42 12.53 2.35
N ALA A 456 -10.18 13.02 2.39
CA ALA A 456 -9.78 14.10 3.29
C ALA A 456 -10.56 15.40 3.03
N ILE A 457 -10.90 15.70 1.77
CA ILE A 457 -11.75 16.85 1.44
C ILE A 457 -13.20 16.61 1.87
N LEU A 458 -13.74 15.39 1.71
CA LEU A 458 -15.08 15.07 2.23
C LEU A 458 -15.13 15.20 3.75
N ASP A 459 -14.10 14.76 4.47
CA ASP A 459 -13.98 14.92 5.92
C ASP A 459 -13.93 16.40 6.31
N LEU A 460 -13.17 17.22 5.57
CA LEU A 460 -13.18 18.68 5.73
C LEU A 460 -14.57 19.28 5.51
N VAL A 461 -15.30 18.89 4.46
CA VAL A 461 -16.66 19.38 4.21
C VAL A 461 -17.61 19.00 5.36
N LYS A 462 -17.44 17.82 5.96
CA LYS A 462 -18.22 17.36 7.13
C LYS A 462 -17.88 18.12 8.42
N SER A 463 -16.61 18.49 8.62
CA SER A 463 -16.14 19.22 9.81
C SER A 463 -16.84 20.56 10.04
N LEU A 464 -17.36 21.17 8.98
CA LEU A 464 -18.01 22.49 9.01
C LEU A 464 -19.36 22.51 9.77
N LYS A 465 -19.92 21.36 10.19
CA LYS A 465 -21.27 21.23 10.81
C LYS A 465 -22.32 22.13 10.15
N TRP A 466 -22.21 22.27 8.83
CA TRP A 466 -23.08 23.16 8.08
C TRP A 466 -24.49 22.60 8.15
N GLU A 467 -25.45 23.39 8.65
CA GLU A 467 -26.82 22.92 8.84
C GLU A 467 -27.30 22.15 7.61
N SER A 468 -27.79 20.94 7.85
CA SER A 468 -28.25 20.04 6.81
C SER A 468 -29.57 20.55 6.24
N ASP A 469 -29.52 21.55 5.39
CA ASP A 469 -30.43 21.51 4.27
C ASP A 469 -29.97 20.32 3.44
N LYS A 470 -30.86 19.32 3.34
CA LYS A 470 -30.72 18.15 2.48
C LYS A 470 -30.62 18.62 1.02
N ALA A 471 -29.50 19.22 0.65
CA ALA A 471 -29.14 19.45 -0.72
C ALA A 471 -28.72 18.09 -1.26
N GLU A 472 -29.63 17.46 -1.99
CA GLU A 472 -29.33 16.31 -2.82
C GLU A 472 -28.29 16.77 -3.86
N TYR A 473 -27.02 16.43 -3.63
CA TYR A 473 -25.93 16.78 -4.53
C TYR A 473 -26.00 15.88 -5.77
N CYS A 474 -26.88 16.24 -6.71
CA CYS A 474 -26.85 15.67 -8.06
C CYS A 474 -25.76 16.37 -8.88
N ILE A 475 -24.50 16.02 -8.64
CA ILE A 475 -23.46 16.28 -9.63
C ILE A 475 -23.55 15.12 -10.64
N ASN A 476 -24.20 15.37 -11.76
CA ASN A 476 -24.00 14.59 -12.97
C ASN A 476 -22.56 14.83 -13.46
N VAL A 477 -21.58 14.24 -12.80
CA VAL A 477 -20.35 13.87 -13.48
C VAL A 477 -20.79 12.77 -14.42
N THR A 478 -21.01 13.12 -15.68
CA THR A 478 -21.17 12.12 -16.72
C THR A 478 -20.01 11.15 -16.56
N SER A 479 -20.35 9.89 -16.25
CA SER A 479 -19.37 8.81 -16.33
C SER A 479 -18.65 8.98 -17.67
N PRO A 480 -17.31 9.01 -17.69
CA PRO A 480 -16.60 9.00 -18.96
C PRO A 480 -17.15 7.84 -19.77
N SER A 481 -17.54 8.11 -21.03
CA SER A 481 -17.94 7.06 -21.96
C SER A 481 -16.92 5.94 -21.91
N ALA A 482 -17.36 4.68 -22.02
CA ALA A 482 -16.51 3.49 -22.02
C ALA A 482 -15.55 3.40 -23.24
N SER A 483 -15.27 4.52 -23.90
CA SER A 483 -14.58 4.64 -25.19
C SER A 483 -13.22 5.35 -25.12
N TRP A 484 -12.76 5.80 -23.94
CA TRP A 484 -11.44 6.45 -23.81
C TRP A 484 -10.35 5.38 -23.77
N ASN A 485 -9.91 4.97 -24.95
CA ASN A 485 -8.97 3.86 -25.11
C ASN A 485 -7.51 4.21 -24.79
N GLU A 486 -7.20 5.43 -24.36
CA GLU A 486 -5.85 5.83 -24.00
C GLU A 486 -5.75 6.35 -22.55
N PHE A 487 -4.89 5.70 -21.78
CA PHE A 487 -4.62 6.01 -20.37
C PHE A 487 -4.15 7.46 -20.19
N GLU A 488 -3.24 7.91 -21.04
CA GLU A 488 -2.63 9.23 -20.94
C GLU A 488 -3.66 10.34 -21.15
N GLU A 489 -4.49 10.25 -22.19
CA GLU A 489 -5.55 11.21 -22.45
C GLU A 489 -6.52 11.33 -21.27
N THR A 490 -6.93 10.19 -20.71
CA THR A 490 -7.86 10.16 -19.56
C THR A 490 -7.22 10.79 -18.32
N SER A 491 -5.98 10.41 -18.01
CA SER A 491 -5.23 10.94 -16.88
C SER A 491 -4.98 12.45 -16.99
N VAL A 492 -4.62 12.95 -18.18
CA VAL A 492 -4.45 14.37 -18.46
C VAL A 492 -5.77 15.11 -18.33
N TRP A 493 -6.85 14.58 -18.88
CA TRP A 493 -8.18 15.18 -18.76
C TRP A 493 -8.64 15.29 -17.30
N CYS A 494 -8.53 14.22 -16.52
CA CYS A 494 -8.86 14.24 -15.09
C CYS A 494 -8.02 15.27 -14.34
N SER A 495 -6.71 15.29 -14.57
CA SER A 495 -5.78 16.23 -13.94
C SER A 495 -6.13 17.68 -14.26
N ASN A 496 -6.46 17.99 -15.52
CA ASN A 496 -6.86 19.32 -15.95
C ASN A 496 -8.18 19.76 -15.31
N ARG A 497 -9.16 18.85 -15.19
CA ARG A 497 -10.44 19.14 -14.54
C ARG A 497 -10.26 19.43 -13.05
N ILE A 498 -9.49 18.61 -12.34
CA ILE A 498 -9.18 18.84 -10.92
C ILE A 498 -8.43 20.16 -10.76
N SER A 499 -7.41 20.41 -11.59
CA SER A 499 -6.63 21.64 -11.57
C SER A 499 -7.49 22.88 -11.79
N GLY A 500 -8.41 22.86 -12.76
CA GLY A 500 -9.30 24.00 -13.05
C GLY A 500 -10.19 24.39 -11.88
N THR A 501 -10.69 23.40 -11.13
CA THR A 501 -11.50 23.65 -9.92
C THR A 501 -10.64 24.13 -8.75
N LEU A 502 -9.42 23.59 -8.61
CA LEU A 502 -8.49 23.92 -7.52
C LEU A 502 -7.98 25.37 -7.54
N ILE A 503 -7.92 26.03 -8.70
CA ILE A 503 -7.52 27.45 -8.80
C ILE A 503 -8.33 28.32 -7.83
N ASN A 504 -9.61 28.00 -7.63
CA ASN A 504 -10.50 28.78 -6.78
C ASN A 504 -10.49 28.34 -5.30
N THR A 505 -10.04 27.13 -4.99
CA THR A 505 -10.10 26.57 -3.62
C THR A 505 -8.74 26.44 -2.96
N TRP A 506 -7.65 26.36 -3.72
CA TRP A 506 -6.31 26.19 -3.18
C TRP A 506 -5.90 27.32 -2.22
N PRO A 507 -6.08 28.62 -2.54
CA PRO A 507 -5.72 29.71 -1.61
C PRO A 507 -6.42 29.59 -0.25
N PHE A 508 -7.69 29.16 -0.26
CA PHE A 508 -8.46 28.93 0.96
C PHE A 508 -7.94 27.73 1.76
N LEU A 509 -7.54 26.65 1.08
CA LEU A 509 -7.04 25.43 1.70
C LEU A 509 -5.70 25.68 2.43
N VAL A 510 -4.80 26.45 1.82
CA VAL A 510 -3.45 26.64 2.34
C VAL A 510 -3.30 27.79 3.34
N GLU A 511 -4.29 28.67 3.45
CA GLU A 511 -4.25 29.83 4.33
C GLU A 511 -3.87 29.44 5.77
N GLY A 512 -2.90 30.15 6.36
CA GLY A 512 -2.45 29.91 7.73
C GLY A 512 -1.51 28.72 7.90
N PHE A 513 -0.99 28.15 6.80
CA PHE A 513 0.02 27.09 6.79
C PHE A 513 1.26 27.55 5.99
N PRO A 514 2.33 28.01 6.66
CA PRO A 514 3.44 28.73 6.01
C PRO A 514 4.16 27.97 4.90
N PHE A 515 4.24 26.64 4.99
CA PHE A 515 4.84 25.83 3.93
C PHE A 515 3.91 25.74 2.71
N LEU A 516 2.64 25.42 2.92
CA LEU A 516 1.66 25.25 1.86
C LEU A 516 1.38 26.57 1.11
N GLU A 517 1.41 27.71 1.79
CA GLU A 517 1.29 29.03 1.16
C GLU A 517 2.41 29.33 0.14
N LYS A 518 3.56 28.63 0.22
CA LYS A 518 4.66 28.75 -0.76
C LYS A 518 4.45 27.87 -2.00
N ILE A 519 3.41 27.05 -2.02
CA ILE A 519 3.07 26.19 -3.17
C ILE A 519 2.03 26.92 -4.03
N GLU A 520 2.44 27.34 -5.23
CA GLU A 520 1.55 28.09 -6.13
C GLU A 520 0.35 27.27 -6.60
N HIS A 521 0.58 26.00 -6.95
CA HIS A 521 -0.49 25.08 -7.36
C HIS A 521 -0.08 23.61 -7.13
N PRO A 522 -0.98 22.76 -6.60
CA PRO A 522 -0.64 21.39 -6.20
C PRO A 522 -0.63 20.36 -7.36
N LEU A 523 -1.19 20.71 -8.53
CA LEU A 523 -1.20 19.83 -9.72
C LEU A 523 -0.47 20.43 -10.93
N ASN A 524 -0.16 21.73 -10.89
CA ASN A 524 0.43 22.44 -12.02
C ASN A 524 1.78 22.94 -11.56
N PHE A 525 2.83 22.23 -11.95
CA PHE A 525 4.18 22.46 -11.45
C PHE A 525 5.04 23.30 -12.40
N THR A 526 4.43 24.01 -13.36
CA THR A 526 5.16 24.89 -14.29
C THR A 526 5.92 26.00 -13.58
N TRP A 527 5.47 26.43 -12.40
CA TRP A 527 6.12 27.41 -11.55
C TRP A 527 7.49 26.96 -11.00
N LEU A 528 7.78 25.65 -11.03
CA LEU A 528 9.10 25.12 -10.68
C LEU A 528 10.15 25.36 -11.78
N GLY A 529 9.75 25.88 -12.96
CA GLY A 529 10.67 26.11 -14.07
C GLY A 529 11.27 24.83 -14.65
N LEU A 530 10.65 23.66 -14.38
CA LEU A 530 11.11 22.38 -14.87
C LEU A 530 11.05 22.34 -16.41
N PRO A 531 12.11 21.88 -17.11
CA PRO A 531 12.04 21.66 -18.54
C PRO A 531 10.92 20.67 -18.84
N LYS A 532 10.08 20.99 -19.83
CA LYS A 532 9.06 20.08 -20.35
C LYS A 532 9.73 18.75 -20.69
N SER A 533 9.16 17.65 -20.22
CA SER A 533 9.58 16.29 -20.61
C SER A 533 9.48 16.14 -22.13
N GLY A 534 10.62 16.11 -22.82
CA GLY A 534 10.71 15.84 -24.25
C GLY A 534 11.99 16.44 -24.86
N GLY A 535 13.09 15.67 -24.84
CA GLY A 535 14.22 15.94 -25.72
C GLY A 535 13.86 15.53 -27.15
N GLU A 536 14.06 16.47 -28.07
CA GLU A 536 13.57 16.51 -29.45
C GLU A 536 14.08 15.39 -30.37
N VAL A 537 13.14 14.72 -31.05
CA VAL A 537 13.27 14.36 -32.47
C VAL A 537 12.02 14.91 -33.13
N ASP A 538 12.17 15.84 -34.07
CA ASP A 538 11.07 16.44 -34.83
C ASP A 538 10.29 15.35 -35.60
N ASP A 539 9.20 14.86 -35.00
CA ASP A 539 8.13 14.14 -35.70
C ASP A 539 7.08 15.18 -36.15
N PRO A 540 6.83 15.34 -37.46
CA PRO A 540 5.87 16.30 -37.99
C PRO A 540 4.41 16.01 -37.58
N ASN A 541 4.14 14.92 -36.84
CA ASN A 541 2.82 14.60 -36.28
C ASN A 541 2.64 14.95 -34.79
N SER A 542 3.63 15.53 -34.10
CA SER A 542 3.46 15.92 -32.69
C SER A 542 2.52 17.13 -32.55
N ARG A 543 1.31 16.89 -32.05
CA ARG A 543 0.30 17.94 -31.85
C ARG A 543 0.65 18.77 -30.62
N LYS A 544 0.83 20.07 -30.88
CA LYS A 544 1.11 21.13 -29.92
C LYS A 544 0.11 21.15 -28.76
N LEU A 545 0.64 21.30 -27.54
CA LEU A 545 -0.12 21.53 -26.32
C LEU A 545 -0.66 22.98 -26.30
N ASP A 546 -1.78 23.21 -26.99
CA ASP A 546 -2.54 24.45 -26.88
C ASP A 546 -3.67 24.27 -25.86
N LEU A 547 -3.54 24.99 -24.73
CA LEU A 547 -4.54 25.08 -23.68
C LEU A 547 -5.75 25.88 -24.20
N HIS A 548 -6.71 25.19 -24.83
CA HIS A 548 -7.96 25.80 -25.25
C HIS A 548 -9.07 25.56 -24.23
N PHE A 549 -9.59 26.65 -23.66
CA PHE A 549 -10.65 26.65 -22.66
C PHE A 549 -12.00 26.83 -23.36
N GLU A 550 -12.73 25.75 -23.61
CA GLU A 550 -14.14 25.85 -24.04
C GLU A 550 -15.07 25.65 -22.84
N SER A 551 -15.69 26.75 -22.41
CA SER A 551 -16.74 26.74 -21.40
C SER A 551 -18.07 26.35 -22.03
N GLN A 552 -18.54 25.14 -21.77
CA GLN A 552 -19.96 24.82 -21.88
C GLN A 552 -20.42 24.13 -20.61
N PHE A 553 -20.93 24.90 -19.66
CA PHE A 553 -21.66 24.36 -18.51
C PHE A 553 -22.89 25.21 -18.23
N LYS A 554 -24.06 24.57 -18.24
CA LYS A 554 -25.32 25.11 -17.71
C LYS A 554 -25.63 24.37 -16.41
N ALA A 555 -25.47 25.06 -15.29
CA ALA A 555 -25.91 24.58 -13.97
C ALA A 555 -27.18 25.35 -13.57
N SER A 556 -28.21 24.63 -13.12
CA SER A 556 -29.37 25.22 -12.45
C SER A 556 -29.00 25.52 -10.99
N VAL A 557 -29.20 26.75 -10.56
CA VAL A 557 -28.79 27.29 -9.26
C VAL A 557 -29.69 26.77 -8.15
N VAL A 558 -29.09 26.11 -7.15
CA VAL A 558 -29.58 26.07 -5.77
C VAL A 558 -28.48 26.66 -4.90
N THR A 559 -28.85 27.60 -4.03
CA THR A 559 -27.98 28.43 -3.19
C THR A 559 -27.13 27.58 -2.25
N ILE A 560 -25.85 27.42 -2.60
CA ILE A 560 -24.77 26.87 -1.78
C ILE A 560 -23.66 27.93 -1.81
N GLU A 561 -22.95 28.14 -0.70
CA GLU A 561 -21.71 28.94 -0.72
C GLU A 561 -20.73 28.37 -1.76
N PRO A 562 -20.16 29.22 -2.63
CA PRO A 562 -19.37 28.77 -3.78
C PRO A 562 -18.15 27.92 -3.39
N GLU A 563 -17.54 28.18 -2.23
CA GLU A 563 -16.38 27.47 -1.70
C GLU A 563 -16.72 26.01 -1.37
N ARG A 564 -17.84 25.76 -0.68
CA ARG A 564 -18.29 24.40 -0.33
C ARG A 564 -18.61 23.59 -1.58
N ARG A 565 -19.26 24.21 -2.56
CA ARG A 565 -19.56 23.56 -3.85
C ARG A 565 -18.27 23.19 -4.58
N ASN A 566 -17.28 24.07 -4.60
CA ASN A 566 -16.00 23.80 -5.27
C ASN A 566 -15.21 22.70 -4.55
N LEU A 567 -15.18 22.68 -3.21
CA LEU A 567 -14.52 21.60 -2.44
C LEU A 567 -15.15 20.24 -2.73
N PHE A 568 -16.48 20.16 -2.73
CA PHE A 568 -17.19 18.93 -3.04
C PHE A 568 -16.92 18.44 -4.48
N GLN A 569 -16.85 19.38 -5.43
CA GLN A 569 -16.47 19.07 -6.81
C GLN A 569 -15.04 18.52 -6.89
N VAL A 570 -14.07 19.13 -6.20
CA VAL A 570 -12.68 18.63 -6.15
C VAL A 570 -12.67 17.22 -5.54
N ALA A 571 -13.32 17.00 -4.40
CA ALA A 571 -13.37 15.71 -3.73
C ALA A 571 -13.91 14.61 -4.68
N THR A 572 -15.03 14.91 -5.32
CA THR A 572 -15.70 14.00 -6.27
C THR A 572 -14.80 13.69 -7.47
N LEU A 573 -14.15 14.69 -8.06
CA LEU A 573 -13.21 14.49 -9.18
C LEU A 573 -11.99 13.65 -8.76
N CYS A 574 -11.44 13.87 -7.56
CA CYS A 574 -10.35 13.06 -7.01
C CYS A 574 -10.77 11.60 -6.87
N LEU A 575 -11.96 11.34 -6.29
CA LEU A 575 -12.49 9.98 -6.14
C LEU A 575 -12.79 9.31 -7.48
N TYR A 576 -13.32 10.03 -8.47
CA TYR A 576 -13.53 9.48 -9.82
C TYR A 576 -12.21 9.12 -10.50
N TYR A 577 -11.19 9.97 -10.38
CA TYR A 577 -9.90 9.68 -10.97
C TYR A 577 -9.18 8.53 -10.26
N GLY A 578 -9.22 8.50 -8.92
CA GLY A 578 -8.77 7.37 -8.11
C GLY A 578 -9.49 6.07 -8.49
N ARG A 579 -10.81 6.11 -8.72
CA ARG A 579 -11.60 4.97 -9.21
C ARG A 579 -11.12 4.47 -10.57
N TYR A 580 -10.85 5.39 -11.51
CA TYR A 580 -10.33 5.05 -12.82
C TYR A 580 -8.99 4.32 -12.71
N LEU A 581 -8.03 4.87 -11.98
CA LEU A 581 -6.72 4.25 -11.78
C LEU A 581 -6.83 2.91 -11.03
N ALA A 582 -7.69 2.83 -10.00
CA ALA A 582 -7.97 1.59 -9.27
C ALA A 582 -8.53 0.49 -10.17
N SER A 583 -9.38 0.82 -11.14
CA SER A 583 -9.91 -0.15 -12.12
C SER A 583 -8.81 -0.77 -13.00
N ILE A 584 -7.70 -0.04 -13.19
CA ILE A 584 -6.54 -0.49 -13.94
C ILE A 584 -5.68 -1.41 -13.07
N CYS A 585 -5.20 -0.93 -11.92
CA CYS A 585 -4.21 -1.65 -11.10
C CYS A 585 -4.84 -2.69 -10.16
N TYR A 586 -6.06 -2.47 -9.68
CA TYR A 586 -6.76 -3.38 -8.78
C TYR A 586 -8.01 -4.02 -9.40
N GLY A 587 -8.43 -3.61 -10.60
CA GLY A 587 -9.55 -4.25 -11.27
C GLY A 587 -10.93 -3.93 -10.66
N PRO A 588 -12.01 -4.38 -11.32
CA PRO A 588 -13.39 -3.96 -11.04
C PRO A 588 -13.98 -4.54 -9.74
N LYS A 589 -13.39 -5.61 -9.20
CA LYS A 589 -13.81 -6.26 -7.94
C LYS A 589 -12.99 -5.81 -6.72
N SER A 590 -12.18 -4.77 -6.87
CA SER A 590 -11.37 -4.26 -5.76
C SER A 590 -12.25 -3.65 -4.67
N TYR A 591 -11.96 -3.97 -3.41
CA TYR A 591 -12.62 -3.35 -2.24
C TYR A 591 -12.49 -1.81 -2.26
N LEU A 592 -11.44 -1.27 -2.88
CA LEU A 592 -11.25 0.18 -3.02
C LEU A 592 -12.37 0.81 -3.83
N LEU A 593 -12.90 0.11 -4.84
CA LEU A 593 -14.01 0.62 -5.63
C LEU A 593 -15.31 0.65 -4.82
N ASP A 594 -15.54 -0.35 -3.97
CA ASP A 594 -16.67 -0.37 -3.04
C ASP A 594 -16.55 0.74 -1.99
N HIS A 595 -15.33 0.97 -1.48
CA HIS A 595 -15.04 2.07 -0.58
C HIS A 595 -15.31 3.43 -1.25
N ILE A 596 -14.83 3.64 -2.47
CA ILE A 596 -15.10 4.86 -3.24
C ILE A 596 -16.60 5.03 -3.50
N ASN A 597 -17.32 3.96 -3.87
CA ASN A 597 -18.78 4.00 -4.02
C ASN A 597 -19.46 4.43 -2.72
N HIS A 598 -19.04 3.87 -1.60
CA HIS A 598 -19.55 4.23 -0.29
C HIS A 598 -19.26 5.70 0.05
N LEU A 599 -18.06 6.20 -0.25
CA LEU A 599 -17.72 7.61 -0.07
C LEU A 599 -18.61 8.51 -0.93
N LEU A 600 -18.79 8.19 -2.22
CA LEU A 600 -19.61 8.97 -3.15
C LEU A 600 -21.11 8.95 -2.81
N LEU A 601 -21.63 7.83 -2.29
CA LEU A 601 -23.03 7.71 -1.85
C LEU A 601 -23.32 8.45 -0.54
N ASN A 602 -22.32 8.57 0.32
CA ASN A 602 -22.43 9.24 1.63
C ASN A 602 -21.74 10.62 1.65
N ALA A 603 -21.42 11.17 0.47
CA ALA A 603 -20.78 12.47 0.31
C ALA A 603 -21.75 13.61 0.58
#